data_AF-A0A7X4B9N3-F1
#
_entry.id   AF-A0A7X4B9N3-F1
#
_cell.length_a   1.000
_cell.length_b   1.000
_cell.length_c   1.000
_cell.angle_alpha   90.00
_cell.angle_beta   90.00
_cell.angle_gamma   90.00
#
_symmetry.space_group_name_H-M   'P 1'
#
loop_
_entity.id
_entity.type
_entity.pdbx_description
1 polymer ?
#
loop_
_entity_poly.entity_id
_entity_poly.type
_entity_poly.pdbx_seq_one_letter_code
_entity_poly.pdbx_strand_id
1 'polypeptide(L)' 'MPKRKRRKFTPEFKAEVVLEALSGETTQAELCQRHNISEGQLSKMNTTHLQISP' A
#
# COMPACT_ATOMS: atom_id res chain seq x y z
N MET A 1 -17.01 -9.98 -21.78
CA MET A 1 -16.01 -9.18 -21.04
C MET A 1 -15.48 -10.00 -19.86
N PRO A 2 -14.22 -10.46 -19.84
CA PRO A 2 -13.69 -11.19 -18.69
C PRO A 2 -13.59 -10.25 -17.47
N LYS A 3 -14.23 -10.60 -16.36
CA LYS A 3 -14.14 -9.86 -15.10
C LYS A 3 -12.68 -9.86 -14.65
N ARG A 4 -12.02 -8.68 -14.61
CA ARG A 4 -10.67 -8.53 -14.05
C ARG A 4 -10.64 -9.14 -12.64
N LYS A 5 -9.86 -10.20 -12.45
CA LYS A 5 -9.60 -10.79 -11.14
C LYS A 5 -8.93 -9.72 -10.28
N ARG A 6 -9.66 -9.20 -9.28
CA ARG A 6 -9.09 -8.20 -8.35
C ARG A 6 -7.98 -8.88 -7.55
N ARG A 7 -6.74 -8.42 -7.74
CA ARG A 7 -5.60 -8.83 -6.93
C ARG A 7 -5.91 -8.50 -5.47
N LYS A 8 -5.93 -9.51 -4.61
CA LYS A 8 -6.12 -9.32 -3.17
C LYS A 8 -4.74 -9.18 -2.55
N PHE A 9 -4.51 -8.07 -1.87
CA PHE A 9 -3.33 -7.88 -1.02
C PHE A 9 -3.65 -8.41 0.37
N THR A 10 -2.78 -9.25 0.91
CA THR A 10 -2.91 -9.75 2.28
C THR A 10 -2.65 -8.61 3.27
N PRO A 11 -3.19 -8.68 4.49
CA PRO A 11 -2.94 -7.64 5.50
C PRO A 11 -1.45 -7.50 5.86
N GLU A 12 -0.67 -8.58 5.82
CA GLU A 12 0.78 -8.56 6.08
C GLU A 12 1.52 -7.73 5.04
N PHE A 13 1.22 -7.95 3.75
CA PHE A 13 1.78 -7.15 2.67
C PHE A 13 1.43 -5.66 2.82
N LYS A 14 0.22 -5.37 3.29
CA LYS A 14 -0.18 -3.98 3.51
C LYS A 14 0.61 -3.33 4.63
N ALA A 15 0.89 -4.07 5.70
CA ALA A 15 1.71 -3.61 6.80
C ALA A 15 3.15 -3.34 6.35
N GLU A 16 3.78 -4.27 5.61
CA GLU A 16 5.14 -4.08 5.08
C GLU A 16 5.27 -2.80 4.24
N VAL A 17 4.34 -2.60 3.30
CA VAL A 17 4.34 -1.41 2.42
C VAL A 17 4.17 -0.11 3.20
N VAL A 18 3.29 -0.09 4.22
CA VAL A 18 3.10 1.09 5.07
C VAL A 18 4.32 1.33 5.96
N LEU A 19 4.96 0.27 6.47
CA LEU A 19 6.19 0.38 7.26
C LEU A 19 7.34 0.95 6.43
N GLU A 20 7.54 0.51 5.18
CA GLU A 20 8.52 1.14 4.26
C GLU A 20 8.18 2.61 4.01
N ALA A 21 6.90 2.93 3.78
CA ALA A 21 6.46 4.31 3.57
C ALA A 21 6.70 5.20 4.80
N LEU A 22 6.56 4.65 6.01
CA LEU A 22 6.83 5.35 7.28
C LEU A 22 8.32 5.43 7.60
N SER A 23 9.12 4.45 7.18
CA SER A 23 10.58 4.47 7.29
C SER A 23 11.18 5.69 6.58
N GLY A 24 10.52 6.16 5.52
CA GLY A 24 10.95 7.33 4.74
C GLY A 24 12.13 7.04 3.80
N GLU A 25 12.60 5.79 3.77
CA GLU A 25 13.67 5.32 2.87
C GLU A 25 13.20 5.18 1.42
N THR A 26 11.90 5.00 1.20
CA THR A 26 11.31 4.89 -0.13
C THR A 26 10.16 5.86 -0.31
N THR A 27 10.07 6.42 -1.51
CA THR A 27 8.96 7.29 -1.87
C THR A 27 7.71 6.49 -2.24
N GLN A 28 6.54 7.10 -2.13
CA GLN A 28 5.27 6.46 -2.53
C GLN A 28 5.29 5.98 -3.99
N ALA A 29 5.97 6.71 -4.89
CA ALA A 29 6.09 6.35 -6.30
C ALA A 29 6.92 5.08 -6.51
N GLU A 30 8.05 4.95 -5.80
CA GLU A 30 8.90 3.77 -5.84
C GLU A 30 8.18 2.55 -5.26
N LEU A 31 7.49 2.72 -4.13
CA LEU A 31 6.63 1.69 -3.56
C LEU A 31 5.56 1.23 -4.55
N CYS A 32 4.90 2.17 -5.23
CA CYS A 32 3.90 1.86 -6.24
C CYS A 32 4.46 1.02 -7.39
N GLN A 33 5.64 1.37 -7.91
CA GLN A 33 6.30 0.57 -8.95
C GLN A 33 6.75 -0.80 -8.44
N ARG A 34 7.46 -0.84 -7.30
CA ARG A 34 8.08 -2.06 -6.75
C ARG A 34 7.03 -3.10 -6.38
N HIS A 35 5.96 -2.68 -5.73
CA HIS A 35 4.88 -3.55 -5.26
C HIS A 35 3.76 -3.73 -6.30
N ASN A 36 3.85 -2.99 -7.42
CA ASN A 36 2.84 -2.95 -8.47
C ASN A 36 1.45 -2.61 -7.88
N ILE A 37 1.45 -1.63 -6.98
CA ILE A 37 0.26 -1.08 -6.32
C ILE A 37 -0.03 0.28 -6.94
N SER A 38 -1.31 0.64 -7.01
CA SER A 38 -1.68 2.00 -7.40
C SER A 38 -1.59 2.95 -6.22
N GLU A 39 -1.35 4.22 -6.49
CA GLU A 39 -1.32 5.28 -5.46
C GLU A 39 -2.62 5.30 -4.64
N GLY A 40 -3.77 5.03 -5.27
CA GLY A 40 -5.05 4.93 -4.57
C GLY A 40 -5.17 3.72 -3.62
N GLN A 41 -4.40 2.64 -3.82
CA GLN A 41 -4.29 1.55 -2.84
C GLN A 41 -3.40 1.97 -1.68
N LEU A 42 -2.24 2.57 -1.98
CA LEU A 42 -1.28 3.02 -0.98
C LEU A 42 -1.88 4.09 -0.06
N SER A 43 -2.56 5.09 -0.63
CA SER A 43 -3.28 6.12 0.11
C SER A 43 -4.31 5.53 1.08
N LYS A 44 -5.08 4.52 0.65
CA LYS A 44 -6.04 3.82 1.54
C LYS A 44 -5.37 3.10 2.70
N MET A 45 -4.22 2.48 2.43
CA MET A 45 -3.45 1.74 3.44
C MET A 45 -2.86 2.71 4.47
N ASN A 46 -2.24 3.80 4.01
CA ASN A 46 -1.68 4.84 4.87
C ASN A 46 -2.75 5.48 5.75
N THR A 47 -3.91 5.85 5.20
CA THR A 47 -5.01 6.42 5.99
C THR A 47 -5.50 5.48 7.08
N THR A 48 -5.59 4.17 6.79
CA THR A 48 -6.01 3.18 7.78
C THR A 48 -5.01 3.08 8.94
N HIS A 49 -3.71 3.21 8.65
CA HIS A 49 -2.66 3.10 9.65
C HIS A 49 -2.49 4.38 10.47
N LEU A 50 -2.58 5.57 9.85
CA LEU A 50 -2.46 6.84 10.56
C LEU A 50 -3.60 7.09 11.55
N GLN A 51 -4.79 6.52 11.32
CA GLN A 51 -5.91 6.60 12.27
C GLN A 51 -5.72 5.74 13.53
N ILE A 52 -4.73 4.83 13.54
CA ILE A 52 -4.43 3.94 14.67
C ILE A 52 -3.26 4.49 15.52
N SER A 53 -2.65 5.62 15.12
CA SER A 53 -1.69 6.32 15.99
C SER A 53 -2.46 7.13 17.04
N PRO A 54 -2.34 6.82 18.35
CA PRO A 54 -2.91 7.63 19.42
C PRO A 54 -2.24 9.01 19.53
#